data_AF-T1DIE2-F1
#
_entry.id   AF-T1DIE2-F1
#
_cell.length_a   1.000
_cell.length_b   1.000
_cell.length_c   1.000
_cell.angle_alpha   90.00
_cell.angle_beta   90.00
_cell.angle_gamma   90.00
#
_symmetry.space_group_name_H-M   'P 1'
#
loop_
_entity.id
_entity.type
_entity.pdbx_description
1 polymer ?
#
loop_
_entity_poly.entity_id
_entity_poly.type
_entity_poly.pdbx_seq_one_letter_code
_entity_poly.pdbx_strand_id
1 'polypeptide(L)' 'TRQRRAVLRALLAEGGALTAYELHERLRVADGRSTPAGVYRALEFWMTAGAVHRLESTRSFILCEHPERRIRASC' A
#
# COMPACT_ATOMS: atom_id res chain seq x y z
N THR A 1 12.01 5.41 -5.43
CA THR A 1 11.38 6.08 -6.59
C THR A 1 10.21 6.95 -6.14
N ARG A 2 9.74 7.91 -6.97
CA ARG A 2 8.61 8.81 -6.63
C ARG A 2 7.33 8.04 -6.31
N GLN A 3 6.99 7.04 -7.13
CA GLN A 3 5.77 6.24 -6.98
C GLN A 3 5.74 5.42 -5.67
N ARG A 4 6.86 4.81 -5.26
CA ARG A 4 6.97 4.11 -3.97
C ARG A 4 6.66 5.04 -2.79
N ARG A 5 7.23 6.24 -2.79
CA ARG A 5 6.97 7.26 -1.76
C ARG A 5 5.52 7.73 -1.77
N ALA A 6 4.92 7.82 -2.94
CA ALA A 6 3.53 8.24 -3.07
C ALA A 6 2.56 7.17 -2.50
N VAL A 7 2.79 5.87 -2.78
CA VAL A 7 2.02 4.76 -2.18
C VAL A 7 2.09 4.80 -0.66
N LEU A 8 3.30 4.94 -0.11
CA LEU A 8 3.50 4.97 1.34
C LEU A 8 2.77 6.16 1.98
N ARG A 9 2.85 7.35 1.36
CA ARG A 9 2.14 8.55 1.83
C ARG A 9 0.62 8.38 1.76
N ALA A 10 0.09 7.72 0.74
CA ALA A 10 -1.34 7.49 0.62
C ALA A 10 -1.86 6.55 1.73
N LEU A 11 -1.09 5.51 2.09
CA LEU A 11 -1.42 4.62 3.21
C LEU A 11 -1.30 5.35 4.56
N LEU A 12 -0.25 6.15 4.76
CA LEU A 12 -0.07 6.95 5.98
C LEU A 12 -1.21 7.96 6.18
N ALA A 13 -1.65 8.60 5.09
CA ALA A 13 -2.72 9.60 5.15
C ALA A 13 -4.09 8.98 5.47
N GLU A 14 -4.32 7.73 5.10
CA GLU A 14 -5.57 7.03 5.44
C GLU A 14 -5.61 6.60 6.90
N GLY A 15 -4.50 6.14 7.46
CA GLY A 15 -4.48 5.49 8.77
C GLY A 15 -5.19 4.14 8.80
N GLY A 16 -5.49 3.55 7.63
CA GLY A 16 -6.25 2.31 7.48
C GLY A 16 -5.86 1.52 6.23
N ALA A 17 -6.58 0.42 5.98
CA ALA A 17 -6.34 -0.42 4.81
C ALA A 17 -6.97 0.18 3.54
N LEU A 18 -6.19 0.25 2.46
CA LEU A 18 -6.65 0.69 1.14
C LEU A 18 -6.55 -0.42 0.11
N THR A 19 -7.52 -0.53 -0.78
CA THR A 19 -7.41 -1.40 -1.96
C THR A 19 -6.39 -0.85 -2.96
N ALA A 20 -5.91 -1.71 -3.86
CA ALA A 20 -5.01 -1.29 -4.94
C ALA A 20 -5.65 -0.23 -5.87
N TYR A 21 -6.97 -0.29 -6.06
CA TYR A 21 -7.70 0.65 -6.91
C TYR A 21 -7.86 2.02 -6.24
N GLU A 22 -8.16 2.05 -4.94
CA GLU A 22 -8.19 3.31 -4.19
C GLU A 22 -6.82 3.97 -4.15
N LEU A 23 -5.75 3.18 -3.97
CA LEU A 23 -4.38 3.68 -4.09
C LEU A 23 -4.10 4.22 -5.49
N HIS A 24 -4.50 3.50 -6.53
CA HIS A 24 -4.33 3.95 -7.91
C HIS A 24 -5.01 5.30 -8.15
N GLU A 25 -6.26 5.44 -7.70
CA GLU A 25 -7.04 6.66 -7.88
C GLU A 25 -6.42 7.85 -7.15
N ARG A 26 -6.03 7.67 -5.88
CA ARG A 26 -5.32 8.72 -5.10
C ARG A 26 -4.02 9.17 -5.76
N LEU A 27 -3.26 8.21 -6.28
CA LEU A 27 -2.00 8.47 -6.97
C LEU A 27 -2.21 9.12 -8.34
N ARG A 28 -3.29 8.78 -9.03
CA ARG A 28 -3.69 9.40 -10.29
C ARG A 28 -4.04 10.87 -10.07
N VAL A 29 -4.78 11.21 -9.02
CA VAL A 29 -5.10 12.61 -8.68
C VAL A 29 -3.84 13.40 -8.28
N ALA A 30 -2.94 12.80 -7.49
CA ALA A 30 -1.76 13.50 -7.00
C ALA A 30 -0.68 13.75 -8.08
N ASP A 31 -0.38 12.76 -8.92
CA ASP A 31 0.78 12.78 -9.81
C ASP A 31 0.42 12.60 -11.30
N GLY A 32 -0.84 12.32 -11.65
CA GLY A 32 -1.36 12.22 -13.03
C GLY A 32 -0.84 11.04 -13.87
N ARG A 33 0.21 10.35 -13.40
CA ARG A 33 0.96 9.33 -14.16
C ARG A 33 0.92 7.94 -13.51
N SER A 34 0.08 7.75 -12.49
CA SER A 34 -0.05 6.44 -11.85
C SER A 34 -0.70 5.47 -12.84
N THR A 35 -0.07 4.32 -13.06
CA THR A 35 -0.66 3.18 -13.79
C THR A 35 -0.98 2.06 -12.79
N PRO A 36 -2.01 1.24 -13.03
CA PRO A 36 -2.32 0.12 -12.13
C PRO A 36 -1.11 -0.79 -11.90
N ALA A 37 -0.39 -1.14 -12.98
CA ALA A 37 0.83 -1.93 -12.90
C ALA A 37 1.91 -1.29 -12.01
N GLY A 38 2.10 0.04 -12.09
CA GLY A 38 3.07 0.74 -11.26
C GLY A 38 2.70 0.74 -9.77
N VAL A 39 1.40 0.75 -9.45
CA VAL A 39 0.91 0.64 -8.06
C VAL A 39 1.22 -0.75 -7.50
N TYR A 40 0.88 -1.81 -8.24
CA TYR A 40 1.21 -3.18 -7.81
C TYR A 40 2.72 -3.39 -7.65
N ARG A 41 3.55 -2.84 -8.54
CA ARG A 41 5.02 -2.90 -8.41
C ARG A 41 5.54 -2.16 -7.18
N ALA A 42 4.93 -1.03 -6.84
CA ALA A 42 5.29 -0.29 -5.63
C ALA A 42 4.83 -1.02 -4.37
N LEU A 43 3.64 -1.63 -4.38
CA LEU A 43 3.13 -2.46 -3.30
C LEU A 43 4.00 -3.69 -3.07
N GLU A 44 4.36 -4.41 -4.13
CA GLU A 44 5.27 -5.57 -4.09
C GLU A 44 6.59 -5.19 -3.42
N PHE A 45 7.19 -4.05 -3.80
CA PHE A 45 8.41 -3.56 -3.17
C PHE A 45 8.27 -3.37 -1.65
N TRP A 46 7.17 -2.74 -1.20
CA TRP A 46 6.97 -2.49 0.23
C TRP A 46 6.57 -3.73 1.01
N MET A 47 5.88 -4.68 0.36
CA MET A 47 5.61 -5.99 0.92
C MET A 47 6.90 -6.79 1.11
N THR A 48 7.79 -6.81 0.11
CA THR A 48 9.10 -7.45 0.24
C THR A 48 9.95 -6.80 1.34
N ALA A 49 9.83 -5.48 1.51
CA ALA A 49 10.49 -4.75 2.60
C ALA A 49 9.85 -4.98 3.99
N GLY A 50 8.68 -5.62 4.07
CA GLY A 50 7.94 -5.84 5.32
C GLY A 50 7.23 -4.59 5.87
N ALA A 51 7.18 -3.49 5.11
CA ALA A 51 6.56 -2.24 5.53
C ALA A 51 5.04 -2.20 5.28
N VAL A 52 4.55 -2.98 4.31
CA VAL A 52 3.13 -3.04 3.94
C VAL A 52 2.64 -4.48 4.04
N HIS A 53 1.49 -4.67 4.66
CA HIS A 53 0.80 -5.96 4.74
C HIS A 53 -0.42 -5.97 3.82
N ARG A 54 -0.67 -7.11 3.17
CA ARG A 54 -1.88 -7.34 2.37
C ARG A 54 -2.89 -8.12 3.19
N LEU A 55 -4.10 -7.60 3.31
CA LEU A 55 -5.24 -8.29 3.87
C LEU A 55 -5.91 -9.09 2.75
N GLU A 56 -5.86 -10.42 2.84
CA GLU A 56 -6.39 -11.30 1.80
C GLU A 56 -7.92 -11.23 1.72
N SER A 57 -8.59 -11.10 2.87
CA SER A 57 -10.06 -11.04 2.98
C SER A 57 -10.67 -9.89 2.19
N THR A 58 -10.05 -8.72 2.22
CA THR A 58 -10.54 -7.48 1.57
C THR A 58 -9.70 -7.08 0.36
N ARG A 59 -8.67 -7.86 0.01
CA ARG A 59 -7.66 -7.52 -1.01
C ARG A 59 -7.11 -6.10 -0.85
N SER A 60 -6.94 -5.69 0.40
CA SER A 60 -6.50 -4.34 0.79
C SER A 60 -5.09 -4.36 1.36
N PHE A 61 -4.49 -3.20 1.50
CA PHE A 61 -3.09 -3.00 1.88
C PHE A 61 -3.03 -1.99 3.02
N ILE A 62 -2.27 -2.30 4.06
CA ILE A 62 -2.08 -1.43 5.24
C ILE A 62 -0.60 -1.32 5.57
N LEU A 63 -0.21 -0.24 6.23
CA LEU A 63 1.13 -0.13 6.81
C LEU A 63 1.25 -1.04 8.03
N CYS A 64 2.39 -1.69 8.15
CA CYS A 64 2.69 -2.51 9.32
C CYS A 64 3.07 -1.61 10.50
N GLU A 65 2.30 -1.65 11.58
CA GLU A 65 2.60 -0.92 12.82
C GLU A 65 3.46 -1.75 13.80
N HIS A 66 3.71 -3.02 13.51
CA HIS A 66 4.45 -3.94 14.39
C HIS A 66 5.44 -4.84 13.60
N PRO A 67 6.70 -4.43 13.41
CA PRO A 67 7.69 -5.23 12.65
C PRO A 67 8.08 -6.56 13.33
N GLU A 68 7.90 -6.70 14.65
CA GLU A 68 8.29 -7.90 15.43
C GLU A 68 7.18 -8.94 15.64
N ARG A 69 5.93 -8.64 15.26
CA ARG A 69 4.81 -9.58 15.38
C ARG A 69 4.45 -10.12 14.00
N ARG A 70 5.00 -11.28 13.65
CA ARG A 70 4.50 -12.15 12.57
C ARG A 70 3.13 -12.73 12.98
N ILE A 71 2.14 -11.86 13.18
CA ILE A 71 0.78 -12.27 13.45
C ILE A 71 0.11 -12.39 12.09
N ARG A 72 -0.29 -13.62 11.75
CA ARG A 72 -1.29 -13.88 10.70
C ARG A 72 -2.43 -12.91 10.96
N ALA A 73 -2.68 -12.03 10.00
CA ALA A 73 -3.73 -11.02 10.01
C ALA A 73 -4.89 -11.39 10.95
N SER A 74 -5.01 -10.66 12.04
CA SER A 74 -6.30 -10.42 12.68
C SER A 74 -6.42 -8.91 12.86
N CYS A 75 -6.52 -8.27 11.70
CA CYS A 75 -7.38 -7.12 11.46
C CYS A 75 -8.60 -7.65 10.71
#